data_AF-A0A380Q751-F1
#
_entry.id   AF-A0A380Q751-F1
#
_cell.length_a   1.000
_cell.length_b   1.000
_cell.length_c   1.000
_cell.angle_alpha   90.00
_cell.angle_beta   90.00
_cell.angle_gamma   90.00
#
_symmetry.space_group_name_H-M   'P 1'
#
loop_
_entity.id
_entity.type
_entity.pdbx_description
1 polymer ?
#
loop_
_entity_poly.entity_id
_entity_poly.type
_entity_poly.pdbx_seq_one_letter_code
_entity_poly.pdbx_strand_id
1 'polypeptide(L)'
;MSLHRPLDPFLEGGDNYADTEGQWDDAKDDSVNKYWLKRMYDELQKIARSRYINEYDLETRAGETSKCFAAENWERLQRLRLEYDPDGVFVDVQQLEEHGDQPGANN
;
A
#
# COMPACT_ATOMS: atom_id res chain seq x y z
N MET A 1 21.12 18.09 19.55
CA MET A 1 21.34 16.68 19.17
C MET A 1 19.98 16.13 18.82
N SER A 2 19.59 16.19 17.54
CA SER A 2 18.25 15.77 17.11
C SER A 2 18.32 14.27 16.82
N LEU A 3 17.59 13.47 17.59
CA LEU A 3 17.41 12.05 17.30
C LEU A 3 16.52 11.95 16.05
N HIS A 4 17.16 11.73 14.91
CA HIS A 4 16.49 11.33 13.69
C HIS A 4 15.99 9.89 13.90
N ARG A 5 14.74 9.74 14.37
CA ARG A 5 14.07 8.43 14.33
C ARG A 5 13.61 8.21 12.89
N PRO A 6 14.05 7.14 12.20
CA PRO A 6 13.41 6.78 10.94
C PRO A 6 11.92 6.51 11.22
N LEU A 7 11.06 7.05 10.37
CA LEU A 7 9.61 6.91 10.48
C LEU A 7 9.15 5.44 10.42
N ASP A 8 9.98 4.57 9.83
CA ASP A 8 9.86 3.11 9.90
C ASP A 8 11.22 2.49 9.49
N PRO A 9 11.82 1.52 10.23
CA PRO A 9 13.04 0.82 9.83
C PRO A 9 12.94 0.04 8.51
N PHE A 10 11.73 -0.21 8.02
CA PHE A 10 11.49 -0.92 6.75
C PHE A 10 11.45 0.02 5.53
N LEU A 11 11.28 1.33 5.75
CA LEU A 11 11.23 2.33 4.69
C LEU A 11 12.62 2.78 4.27
N GLU A 12 12.85 2.85 2.96
CA GLU A 12 14.03 3.49 2.41
C GLU A 12 13.91 5.02 2.60
N GLY A 13 14.69 5.55 3.55
CA GLY A 13 15.14 6.94 3.70
C GLY A 13 14.15 8.09 3.42
N GLY A 14 13.94 8.98 4.40
CA GLY A 14 13.29 10.27 4.17
C GLY A 14 13.07 11.05 5.45
N ASP A 15 13.25 12.37 5.38
CA ASP A 15 13.03 13.28 6.52
C ASP A 15 11.56 13.70 6.66
N ASN A 16 10.74 13.40 5.65
CA ASN A 16 9.36 13.85 5.52
C ASN A 16 8.43 12.69 5.20
N TYR A 17 7.21 12.79 5.69
CA TYR A 17 6.12 11.88 5.45
C TYR A 17 4.94 12.67 4.88
N ALA A 18 4.26 12.11 3.89
CA ALA A 18 3.05 12.67 3.33
C ALA A 18 2.03 11.53 3.17
N ASP A 19 0.81 11.82 3.58
CA ASP A 19 -0.34 10.93 3.45
C ASP A 19 -1.41 11.60 2.58
N THR A 20 -2.17 10.79 1.86
CA THR A 20 -3.21 11.24 0.95
C THR A 20 -4.52 10.55 1.32
N GLU A 21 -5.39 11.29 1.99
CA GLU A 21 -6.73 10.83 2.37
C GLU A 21 -7.82 11.66 1.67
N GLY A 22 -8.95 11.02 1.40
CA GLY A 22 -10.15 11.67 0.89
C GLY A 22 -11.33 11.34 1.80
N GLN A 23 -12.05 12.37 2.24
CA GLN A 23 -13.26 12.24 3.06
C GLN A 23 -14.38 13.06 2.42
N TRP A 24 -15.55 12.46 2.26
CA TRP A 24 -16.74 13.08 1.66
C TRP A 24 -18.02 12.46 2.21
N ASP A 25 -19.12 13.18 2.12
CA ASP A 25 -20.39 12.78 2.75
C ASP A 25 -21.31 11.94 1.85
N ASP A 26 -21.31 12.21 0.54
CA ASP A 26 -22.28 11.63 -0.39
C ASP A 26 -21.65 10.51 -1.22
N ALA A 27 -22.20 9.30 -1.10
CA ALA A 27 -21.72 8.12 -1.83
C ALA A 27 -21.78 8.29 -3.37
N LYS A 28 -22.58 9.22 -3.89
CA LYS A 28 -22.59 9.51 -5.34
C LYS A 28 -21.25 10.08 -5.82
N ASP A 29 -20.46 10.67 -4.92
CA ASP A 29 -19.19 11.31 -5.22
C ASP A 29 -18.00 10.33 -5.09
N ASP A 30 -18.25 9.08 -4.70
CA ASP A 30 -17.22 8.03 -4.57
C ASP A 30 -16.31 7.94 -5.78
N SER A 31 -16.89 7.80 -6.96
CA SER A 31 -16.15 7.59 -8.20
C SER A 31 -15.25 8.78 -8.52
N VAL A 32 -15.74 10.01 -8.35
CA VAL A 32 -14.97 11.22 -8.66
C VAL A 32 -13.86 11.46 -7.63
N ASN A 33 -14.15 11.22 -6.35
CA ASN A 33 -13.18 11.44 -5.27
C ASN A 33 -12.09 10.37 -5.28
N LYS A 34 -12.45 9.09 -5.45
CA LYS A 34 -11.48 7.99 -5.62
C LYS A 34 -10.59 8.22 -6.84
N TYR A 35 -11.16 8.67 -7.97
CA TYR A 35 -10.38 8.99 -9.17
C TYR A 35 -9.38 10.12 -8.91
N TRP A 36 -9.83 11.23 -8.31
CA TRP A 36 -8.95 12.35 -7.99
C TRP A 36 -7.82 11.94 -7.04
N LEU A 37 -8.15 11.21 -5.98
CA LEU A 37 -7.17 10.77 -4.97
C LEU A 37 -6.09 9.90 -5.60
N LYS A 38 -6.48 8.90 -6.40
CA LYS A 38 -5.54 8.00 -7.09
C LYS A 38 -4.59 8.77 -8.01
N ARG A 39 -5.11 9.74 -8.76
CA ARG A 39 -4.30 10.57 -9.65
C ARG A 39 -3.34 11.48 -8.89
N MET A 40 -3.79 12.09 -7.81
CA MET A 40 -2.95 12.95 -6.98
C MET A 40 -1.83 12.13 -6.34
N TYR A 41 -2.14 10.94 -5.82
CA TYR A 41 -1.15 9.98 -5.34
C TYR A 41 -0.11 9.65 -6.45
N ASP A 42 -0.56 9.30 -7.67
CA ASP A 42 0.35 8.98 -8.78
C ASP A 42 1.29 10.14 -9.16
N GLU A 43 0.84 11.39 -9.05
CA GLU A 43 1.71 12.56 -9.25
C GLU A 43 2.75 12.70 -8.14
N LEU A 44 2.36 12.51 -6.87
CA LEU A 44 3.30 12.54 -5.73
C LEU A 44 4.31 11.38 -5.78
N GLN A 45 3.91 10.22 -6.30
CA GLN A 45 4.79 9.06 -6.42
C GLN A 45 6.00 9.31 -7.34
N LYS A 46 5.97 10.32 -8.21
CA LYS A 46 7.11 10.71 -9.06
C LYS A 46 8.25 11.36 -8.27
N ILE A 47 7.95 11.90 -7.09
CA ILE A 47 8.93 12.56 -6.20
C ILE A 47 9.14 11.79 -4.89
N ALA A 48 8.24 10.86 -4.56
CA ALA A 48 8.37 9.97 -3.40
C ALA A 48 9.54 8.99 -3.59
N ARG A 49 10.19 8.63 -2.48
CA ARG A 49 11.26 7.62 -2.45
C ARG A 49 10.79 6.24 -2.01
N SER A 50 9.74 6.19 -1.20
CA SER A 50 9.20 4.96 -0.63
C SER A 50 7.70 5.06 -0.42
N ARG A 51 7.08 3.95 -0.05
CA ARG A 51 5.64 3.79 0.19
C ARG A 51 5.47 3.07 1.51
N TYR A 52 4.62 3.58 2.40
CA TYR A 52 4.38 2.97 3.68
C TYR A 52 3.21 1.99 3.61
N ILE A 53 3.47 0.72 3.97
CA ILE A 53 2.54 -0.38 3.72
C ILE A 53 1.17 -0.19 4.38
N ASN A 54 1.14 0.44 5.56
CA ASN A 54 -0.11 0.65 6.30
C ASN A 54 -1.01 1.74 5.71
N GLU A 55 -0.46 2.55 4.79
CA GLU A 55 -1.13 3.70 4.16
C GLU A 55 -1.12 3.54 2.63
N TYR A 56 -0.77 2.35 2.16
CA TYR A 56 -0.74 2.01 0.75
C TYR A 56 -2.10 1.47 0.29
N ASP A 57 -2.49 1.80 -0.93
CA ASP A 57 -3.72 1.30 -1.57
C ASP A 57 -3.57 -0.20 -1.91
N LEU A 58 -3.84 -1.05 -0.92
CA LEU A 58 -3.80 -2.50 -1.06
C LEU A 58 -5.01 -3.06 -1.83
N GLU A 59 -6.11 -2.33 -1.88
CA GLU A 59 -7.31 -2.77 -2.61
C GLU A 59 -7.08 -2.80 -4.12
N THR A 60 -6.34 -1.81 -4.65
CA THR A 60 -6.13 -1.72 -6.10
C THR A 60 -4.69 -1.84 -6.55
N ARG A 61 -3.74 -2.00 -5.62
CA ARG A 61 -2.31 -2.14 -5.92
C ARG A 61 -1.61 -3.24 -5.11
N ALA A 62 -2.35 -4.24 -4.61
CA ALA A 62 -1.79 -5.36 -3.86
C ALA A 62 -0.60 -6.06 -4.56
N GLY A 63 -0.62 -6.22 -5.88
CA GLY A 63 0.48 -6.80 -6.66
C GLY A 63 1.78 -6.00 -6.62
N GLU A 64 1.74 -4.75 -6.18
CA GLU A 64 2.92 -3.87 -6.05
C GLU A 64 3.44 -3.75 -4.62
N THR A 65 2.92 -4.54 -3.67
CA THR A 65 3.27 -4.46 -2.24
C THR A 65 4.78 -4.52 -1.97
N SER A 66 5.54 -5.25 -2.79
CA SER A 66 7.01 -5.32 -2.67
C SER A 66 7.69 -3.94 -2.77
N LYS A 67 7.08 -2.97 -3.48
CA LYS A 67 7.59 -1.60 -3.61
C LYS A 67 7.48 -0.76 -2.33
N CYS A 68 6.85 -1.28 -1.27
CA CYS A 68 6.81 -0.64 0.05
C CYS A 68 8.06 -0.96 0.90
N PHE A 69 8.91 -1.86 0.43
CA PHE A 69 10.08 -2.34 1.18
C PHE A 69 11.35 -2.15 0.36
N ALA A 70 12.48 -1.98 1.04
CA ALA A 70 13.78 -2.22 0.41
C ALA A 70 13.88 -3.67 -0.08
N ALA A 71 14.60 -3.91 -1.18
CA ALA A 71 14.68 -5.22 -1.82
C ALA A 71 15.17 -6.33 -0.85
N GLU A 72 16.20 -6.06 -0.05
CA GLU A 72 16.76 -7.03 0.90
C GLU A 72 15.76 -7.37 2.03
N ASN A 73 14.96 -6.38 2.44
CA ASN A 73 13.92 -6.56 3.45
C ASN A 73 12.77 -7.40 2.88
N TRP A 74 12.34 -7.14 1.65
CA TRP A 74 11.33 -7.94 0.97
C TRP A 74 11.75 -9.40 0.85
N GLU A 75 12.97 -9.67 0.37
CA GLU A 75 13.49 -11.04 0.30
C GLU A 75 13.55 -11.73 1.67
N ARG A 76 13.91 -10.98 2.72
CA ARG A 76 13.91 -11.50 4.08
C ARG A 76 12.50 -11.87 4.55
N LEU A 77 11.50 -11.04 4.28
CA LEU A 77 10.10 -11.31 4.62
C LEU A 77 9.60 -12.57 3.90
N GLN A 78 9.94 -12.75 2.63
CA GLN A 78 9.60 -13.96 1.87
C GLN A 78 10.23 -15.23 2.49
N ARG A 79 11.50 -15.16 2.92
CA ARG A 79 12.14 -16.27 3.65
C ARG A 79 11.46 -16.57 4.98
N LEU A 80 11.13 -15.53 5.75
CA LEU A 80 10.45 -15.70 7.04
C LEU A 80 9.07 -16.32 6.87
N ARG A 81 8.32 -15.94 5.82
CA ARG A 81 7.02 -16.55 5.53
C ARG A 81 7.16 -18.05 5.26
N LEU A 82 8.15 -18.48 4.49
CA LEU A 82 8.42 -19.90 4.26
C LEU A 82 8.83 -20.67 5.52
N GLU A 83 9.50 -20.01 6.46
CA GLU A 83 9.94 -20.61 7.73
C GLU A 83 8.81 -20.73 8.76
N TYR A 84 8.00 -19.68 8.90
CA TYR A 84 7.02 -19.55 9.99
C TYR A 84 5.56 -19.76 9.57
N ASP A 85 5.24 -19.63 8.28
CA ASP A 85 3.91 -19.87 7.71
C ASP A 85 3.99 -20.73 6.42
N PRO A 86 4.60 -21.94 6.48
CA PRO A 86 4.78 -22.80 5.30
C PRO A 86 3.45 -23.27 4.69
N ASP A 87 2.40 -23.35 5.50
CA ASP A 87 1.06 -23.77 5.07
C ASP A 87 0.19 -22.60 4.58
N GLY A 88 0.69 -21.36 4.66
CA GLY A 88 -0.01 -20.17 4.18
C GLY A 88 -1.31 -19.88 4.94
N VAL A 89 -1.32 -20.10 6.26
CA VAL A 89 -2.47 -19.83 7.14
C VAL A 89 -2.84 -18.35 7.10
N PHE A 90 -1.84 -17.47 6.98
CA PHE A 90 -2.06 -16.04 6.77
C PHE A 90 -1.99 -15.73 5.28
N VAL A 91 -3.10 -15.27 4.69
CA VAL A 91 -3.20 -14.94 3.26
C VAL A 91 -2.14 -13.89 2.87
N ASP A 92 -1.51 -14.07 1.71
CA ASP A 92 -0.55 -13.09 1.21
C ASP A 92 -1.30 -11.83 0.78
N VAL A 93 -0.78 -10.67 1.19
CA VAL A 93 -1.30 -9.36 0.77
C VAL A 93 -1.34 -9.21 -0.76
N GLN A 94 -0.44 -9.86 -1.49
CA GLN A 94 -0.44 -9.88 -2.96
C GLN A 94 -1.64 -10.63 -3.56
N GLN A 95 -2.30 -11.48 -2.78
CA GLN A 95 -3.45 -12.28 -3.22
C GLN A 95 -4.78 -11.51 -3.07
N LEU A 96 -4.75 -10.26 -2.59
CA LEU A 96 -5.96 -9.45 -2.38
C LEU A 96 -6.56 -8.87 -3.67
N GLU A 97 -5.87 -8.94 -4.82
CA GLU A 97 -6.38 -8.40 -6.10
C GLU A 97 -7.68 -9.06 -6.60
N GLU A 98 -8.04 -10.25 -6.09
CA GLU A 98 -9.14 -11.05 -6.64
C GLU A 98 -10.56 -10.58 -6.24
N HIS A 99 -10.70 -9.57 -5.35
CA HIS A 99 -12.00 -9.14 -4.83
C HIS A 99 -12.35 -7.65 -5.03
N GLY A 100 -11.71 -6.98 -6.00
CA GLY A 100 -12.08 -5.62 -6.40
C GLY A 100 -13.36 -5.58 -7.24
N ASP A 101 -14.49 -5.26 -6.60
CA ASP A 101 -15.76 -4.75 -7.15
C ASP A 101 -16.20 -5.38 -8.50
N GLN A 102 -16.74 -6.60 -8.46
CA GLN A 102 -17.59 -7.06 -9.57
C GLN A 102 -18.89 -6.26 -9.54
N PRO A 103 -19.27 -5.54 -10.62
CA PRO A 103 -20.57 -4.91 -10.69
C PRO A 103 -21.62 -6.00 -10.53
N GLY A 104 -22.47 -5.87 -9.52
CA GLY A 104 -23.51 -6.83 -9.20
C GLY A 104 -24.25 -7.24 -10.48
N ALA A 105 -24.19 -8.53 -10.79
CA ALA A 105 -25.07 -9.14 -11.77
C ALA A 105 -26.50 -9.02 -11.24
N ASN A 106 -27.20 -7.96 -11.64
CA ASN A 106 -28.64 -7.83 -11.43
C ASN A 106 -29.33 -8.97 -12.18
N ASN A 107 -29.98 -9.85 -11.43
CA ASN A 107 -31.00 -10.77 -11.92
C ASN A 107 -32.36 -10.08 -11.85
#